data_AF-A0AAV2ASL0-F1
#
_entry.id   AF-A0AAV2ASL0-F1
#
_cell.length_a   1.000
_cell.length_b   1.000
_cell.length_c   1.000
_cell.angle_alpha   90.00
_cell.angle_beta   90.00
_cell.angle_gamma   90.00
#
_symmetry.space_group_name_H-M   'P 1'
#
loop_
_entity.id
_entity.type
_entity.pdbx_description
1 polymer ?
#
loop_
_entity_poly.entity_id
_entity_poly.type
_entity_poly.pdbx_seq_one_letter_code
_entity_poly.pdbx_strand_id
1 'polypeptide(L)'
;MAEVRSNGPLNNLSWKDRCIKLLEQVEEKNSAAKDVKGKTDSLLKDKKELEDKIKHIEEELKKASKQMKEMEINGHEKPINSSLLKLYSVITKLTFDIETPIHEPKGYIAGNSLETFQFDSAVHSQQFIIDSLWSLIEAQLKPRRDQKHTLSDWLTNSLHCEQIKRRKLA
;
A
#
# COMPACT_ATOMS: atom_id res chain seq x y z
N MET A 1 -16.90 -37.75 48.97
CA MET A 1 -17.65 -36.85 49.87
C MET A 1 -16.67 -36.38 50.93
N ALA A 2 -16.24 -35.12 50.88
CA ALA A 2 -15.29 -34.58 51.87
C ALA A 2 -16.08 -34.08 53.08
N GLU A 3 -15.87 -34.69 54.23
CA GLU A 3 -16.39 -34.25 55.52
C GLU A 3 -15.82 -32.86 55.85
N VAL A 4 -16.67 -31.85 55.84
CA VAL A 4 -16.36 -30.53 56.39
C VAL A 4 -16.43 -30.66 57.91
N ARG A 5 -15.31 -31.01 58.55
CA ARG A 5 -15.15 -30.97 60.00
C ARG A 5 -15.21 -29.52 60.47
N SER A 6 -16.35 -29.11 61.02
CA SER A 6 -16.57 -27.78 61.61
C SER A 6 -15.96 -27.67 63.01
N ASN A 7 -14.63 -27.69 63.11
CA ASN A 7 -13.95 -27.24 64.33
C ASN A 7 -13.87 -25.71 64.32
N GLY A 8 -14.99 -25.05 64.59
CA GLY A 8 -15.09 -23.59 64.68
C GLY A 8 -14.78 -23.05 66.09
N PRO A 9 -14.12 -21.89 66.22
CA PRO A 9 -13.69 -21.29 67.50
C PRO A 9 -14.83 -20.72 68.38
N LEU A 10 -16.09 -21.09 68.10
CA LEU A 10 -17.29 -20.53 68.71
C LEU A 10 -17.86 -21.39 69.87
N ASN A 11 -17.39 -22.63 70.04
CA ASN A 11 -18.01 -23.59 70.95
C ASN A 11 -17.81 -23.31 72.45
N ASN A 12 -16.93 -22.39 72.84
CA ASN A 12 -16.63 -22.07 74.26
C ASN A 12 -17.15 -20.69 74.72
N LEU A 13 -17.93 -19.99 73.90
CA LEU A 13 -18.45 -18.64 74.21
C LEU A 13 -19.89 -18.69 74.76
N SER A 14 -20.23 -17.72 75.61
CA SER A 14 -21.61 -17.44 76.04
C SER A 14 -22.51 -17.20 74.82
N TRP A 15 -23.78 -17.58 74.89
CA TRP A 15 -24.72 -17.44 73.77
C TRP A 15 -24.81 -16.00 73.24
N LYS A 16 -24.69 -15.00 74.13
CA LYS A 16 -24.63 -13.58 73.75
C LYS A 16 -23.40 -13.26 72.89
N ASP A 17 -22.23 -13.74 73.29
CA ASP A 17 -20.97 -13.48 72.57
C ASP A 17 -20.93 -14.21 71.23
N ARG A 18 -21.59 -15.38 71.13
CA ARG A 18 -21.78 -16.06 69.84
C ARG A 18 -22.67 -15.25 68.90
N CYS A 19 -23.76 -14.68 69.40
CA CYS A 19 -24.63 -13.83 68.59
C CYS A 19 -23.91 -12.57 68.10
N ILE A 20 -23.11 -11.93 68.95
CA ILE A 20 -22.32 -10.74 68.58
C ILE A 20 -21.30 -11.10 67.48
N LYS A 21 -20.51 -12.16 67.65
CA LYS A 21 -19.54 -12.59 66.63
C LYS A 21 -20.18 -13.00 65.30
N LEU A 22 -21.37 -13.60 65.33
CA LEU A 22 -22.10 -13.93 64.10
C LEU A 22 -22.60 -12.68 63.39
N LEU A 23 -23.05 -11.66 64.12
CA LEU A 23 -23.41 -10.35 63.56
C LEU A 23 -22.22 -9.67 62.90
N GLU A 24 -21.07 -9.63 63.58
CA GLU A 24 -19.82 -9.09 63.03
C GLU A 24 -19.41 -9.82 61.73
N GLN A 25 -19.47 -11.17 61.72
CA GLN A 25 -19.18 -11.96 60.52
C GLN A 25 -20.16 -11.69 59.37
N VAL A 26 -21.44 -11.44 59.68
CA VAL A 26 -22.44 -11.09 58.68
C VAL A 26 -22.17 -9.70 58.12
N GLU A 27 -21.85 -8.73 58.96
CA GLU A 27 -21.51 -7.35 58.54
C GLU A 27 -20.23 -7.29 57.71
N GLU A 28 -19.21 -8.04 58.09
CA GLU A 28 -17.94 -8.13 57.35
C GLU A 28 -18.16 -8.75 55.96
N LYS A 29 -18.91 -9.86 55.88
CA LYS A 29 -19.26 -10.48 54.60
C LYS A 29 -20.16 -9.59 53.73
N ASN A 30 -21.08 -8.84 54.34
CA ASN A 30 -21.95 -7.92 53.62
C ASN A 30 -21.17 -6.73 53.03
N SER A 31 -20.18 -6.23 53.78
CA SER A 31 -19.25 -5.20 53.31
C SER A 31 -18.39 -5.71 52.15
N ALA A 32 -17.81 -6.91 52.29
CA ALA A 32 -17.06 -7.54 51.21
C ALA A 32 -17.91 -7.80 49.95
N ALA A 33 -19.19 -8.18 50.12
CA ALA A 33 -20.10 -8.36 49.01
C ALA A 33 -20.42 -7.04 48.28
N LYS A 34 -20.56 -5.93 49.01
CA LYS A 34 -20.73 -4.59 48.42
C LYS A 34 -19.50 -4.14 47.63
N ASP A 35 -18.31 -4.38 48.15
CA ASP A 35 -17.06 -4.03 47.46
C ASP A 35 -16.87 -4.83 46.16
N VAL A 36 -17.19 -6.13 46.18
CA VAL A 36 -17.16 -6.98 44.98
C VAL A 36 -18.20 -6.50 43.97
N LYS A 37 -19.40 -6.13 44.41
CA LYS A 37 -20.44 -5.57 43.53
C LYS A 37 -19.98 -4.25 42.89
N GLY A 38 -19.40 -3.34 43.67
CA GLY A 38 -18.85 -2.08 43.15
C GLY A 38 -17.74 -2.28 42.11
N LYS A 39 -16.82 -3.23 42.36
CA LYS A 39 -15.80 -3.62 41.37
C LYS A 39 -16.41 -4.22 40.11
N THR A 40 -17.46 -5.02 40.25
CA THR A 40 -18.17 -5.64 39.13
C THR A 40 -18.86 -4.59 38.26
N ASP A 41 -19.54 -3.62 38.89
CA ASP A 41 -20.21 -2.52 38.20
C ASP A 41 -19.21 -1.61 37.47
N SER A 42 -18.04 -1.35 38.07
CA SER A 42 -16.94 -0.62 37.42
C SER A 42 -16.43 -1.37 36.17
N LEU A 43 -16.14 -2.66 36.29
CA LEU A 43 -15.67 -3.47 35.16
C LEU A 43 -16.72 -3.55 34.03
N LEU A 44 -18.02 -3.56 34.39
CA LEU A 44 -19.10 -3.57 33.41
C LEU A 44 -19.16 -2.25 32.62
N LYS A 45 -18.89 -1.13 33.28
CA LYS A 45 -18.79 0.18 32.65
C LYS A 45 -17.59 0.26 31.71
N ASP A 46 -16.43 -0.20 32.16
CA ASP A 46 -15.20 -0.21 31.37
C ASP A 46 -15.34 -1.10 30.13
N LYS A 47 -16.01 -2.26 30.28
CA LYS A 47 -16.33 -3.15 29.16
C LYS A 47 -17.16 -2.42 28.09
N LYS A 48 -18.20 -1.70 28.52
CA LYS A 48 -19.08 -0.97 27.59
C LYS A 48 -18.33 0.14 26.86
N GLU A 49 -17.46 0.87 27.56
CA GLU A 49 -16.61 1.90 26.95
C GLU A 49 -15.64 1.33 25.92
N LEU A 50 -15.07 0.15 26.19
CA LEU A 50 -14.21 -0.55 25.22
C LEU A 50 -15.00 -1.05 24.00
N GLU A 51 -16.21 -1.56 24.17
CA GLU A 51 -17.07 -1.96 23.05
C GLU A 51 -17.41 -0.79 22.12
N ASP A 52 -17.68 0.39 22.69
CA ASP A 52 -17.94 1.61 21.91
C ASP A 52 -16.67 2.09 21.18
N LYS A 53 -15.50 2.01 21.82
CA LYS A 53 -14.21 2.31 21.17
C LYS A 53 -13.91 1.37 20.00
N ILE A 54 -14.19 0.08 20.15
CA ILE A 54 -14.00 -0.91 19.07
C ILE A 54 -14.89 -0.57 17.86
N LYS A 55 -16.18 -0.26 18.08
CA LYS A 55 -17.07 0.15 16.99
C LYS A 55 -16.58 1.39 16.27
N HIS A 56 -16.06 2.37 17.02
CA HIS A 56 -15.53 3.59 16.43
C HIS A 56 -14.31 3.29 15.52
N ILE A 57 -13.38 2.46 16.00
CA ILE A 57 -12.21 2.02 15.23
C ILE A 57 -12.65 1.25 13.97
N GLU A 58 -13.65 0.38 14.06
CA GLU A 58 -14.18 -0.34 12.89
C GLU A 58 -14.78 0.60 11.82
N GLU A 59 -15.46 1.66 12.25
CA GLU A 59 -16.00 2.68 11.34
C GLU A 59 -14.88 3.49 10.66
N GLU A 60 -13.86 3.88 11.42
CA GLU A 60 -12.69 4.56 10.86
C GLU A 60 -11.93 3.68 9.86
N LEU A 61 -11.78 2.39 10.15
CA LEU A 61 -11.13 1.44 9.26
C LEU A 61 -11.92 1.28 7.95
N LYS A 62 -13.26 1.23 8.02
CA LYS A 62 -14.11 1.22 6.82
C LYS A 62 -13.97 2.50 5.99
N LYS A 63 -13.90 3.67 6.64
CA LYS A 63 -13.69 4.95 5.95
C LYS A 63 -12.32 5.00 5.26
N ALA A 64 -11.25 4.62 5.96
CA ALA A 64 -9.90 4.58 5.41
C ALA A 64 -9.80 3.59 4.23
N SER A 65 -10.41 2.41 4.34
CA SER A 65 -10.45 1.43 3.24
C SER A 65 -11.20 1.96 2.01
N LYS A 66 -12.30 2.69 2.21
CA LYS A 66 -13.03 3.34 1.11
C LYS A 66 -12.20 4.43 0.45
N GLN A 67 -11.52 5.26 1.23
CA GLN A 67 -10.61 6.29 0.72
C GLN A 67 -9.42 5.70 -0.06
N MET A 68 -8.85 4.58 0.40
CA MET A 68 -7.81 3.86 -0.35
C MET A 68 -8.33 3.39 -1.70
N LYS A 69 -9.51 2.77 -1.75
CA LYS A 69 -10.11 2.33 -3.02
C LYS A 69 -10.42 3.50 -3.96
N GLU A 70 -10.90 4.62 -3.41
CA GLU A 70 -11.13 5.84 -4.19
C GLU A 70 -9.81 6.43 -4.72
N MET A 71 -8.73 6.40 -3.94
CA MET A 71 -7.40 6.81 -4.40
C MET A 71 -6.81 5.86 -5.45
N GLU A 72 -7.06 4.56 -5.37
CA GLU A 72 -6.65 3.60 -6.42
C GLU A 72 -7.41 3.86 -7.73
N ILE A 73 -8.71 4.16 -7.63
CA ILE A 73 -9.57 4.46 -8.78
C ILE A 73 -9.23 5.83 -9.40
N ASN A 74 -8.98 6.86 -8.58
CA ASN A 74 -8.63 8.20 -9.05
C ASN A 74 -7.13 8.32 -9.41
N GLY A 75 -6.27 7.45 -8.87
CA GLY A 75 -4.87 7.31 -9.26
C GLY A 75 -4.69 6.76 -10.68
N HIS A 76 -5.75 6.21 -11.28
CA HIS A 76 -5.83 5.88 -12.71
C HIS A 76 -5.99 7.09 -13.65
N GLU A 77 -5.76 8.33 -13.17
CA GLU A 77 -5.51 9.48 -14.07
C GLU A 77 -4.08 9.51 -14.67
N LYS A 78 -3.19 8.54 -14.34
CA LYS A 78 -1.83 8.44 -14.93
C LYS A 78 -1.59 7.50 -16.15
N PRO A 79 -2.58 6.94 -16.89
CA PRO A 79 -2.26 6.21 -18.11
C PRO A 79 -1.83 7.14 -19.24
N ILE A 80 -2.26 8.41 -19.23
CA ILE A 80 -1.88 9.38 -20.28
C ILE A 80 -0.38 9.69 -20.20
N ASN A 81 0.15 9.99 -19.00
CA ASN A 81 1.58 10.25 -18.84
C ASN A 81 2.44 9.00 -19.09
N SER A 82 2.02 7.82 -18.62
CA SER A 82 2.82 6.60 -18.87
C SER A 82 2.80 6.16 -20.34
N SER A 83 1.67 6.32 -21.04
CA SER A 83 1.57 6.00 -22.47
C SER A 83 2.34 7.00 -23.33
N LEU A 84 2.28 8.28 -22.98
CA LEU A 84 3.03 9.34 -23.66
C LEU A 84 4.54 9.15 -23.45
N LEU A 85 4.99 8.87 -22.23
CA LEU A 85 6.40 8.57 -21.94
C LEU A 85 6.89 7.31 -22.67
N LYS A 86 6.06 6.27 -22.74
CA LYS A 86 6.34 5.08 -23.54
C LYS A 86 6.46 5.43 -25.02
N LEU A 87 5.57 6.29 -25.55
CA LEU A 87 5.63 6.73 -26.94
C LEU A 87 6.91 7.52 -27.22
N TYR A 88 7.29 8.45 -26.32
CA TYR A 88 8.57 9.16 -26.41
C TYR A 88 9.75 8.19 -26.45
N SER A 89 9.80 7.23 -25.53
CA SER A 89 10.84 6.20 -25.50
C SER A 89 10.89 5.35 -26.78
N VAL A 90 9.74 4.99 -27.36
CA VAL A 90 9.67 4.22 -28.61
C VAL A 90 10.16 5.03 -29.81
N ILE A 91 9.80 6.32 -29.89
CA ILE A 91 10.17 7.18 -31.02
C ILE A 91 11.65 7.56 -30.96
N THR A 92 12.11 8.04 -29.81
CA THR A 92 13.45 8.63 -29.69
C THR A 92 14.50 7.60 -29.29
N LYS A 93 14.09 6.51 -28.63
CA LYS A 93 15.00 5.53 -28.00
C LYS A 93 16.00 6.18 -27.03
N LEU A 94 15.72 7.39 -26.58
CA LEU A 94 16.52 8.13 -25.61
C LEU A 94 16.27 7.57 -24.22
N THR A 95 17.36 7.37 -23.49
CA THR A 95 17.33 7.13 -22.05
C THR A 95 18.19 8.18 -21.38
N PHE A 96 17.58 8.96 -20.50
CA PHE A 96 18.27 9.98 -19.72
C PHE A 96 18.79 9.39 -18.42
N ASP A 97 19.96 9.87 -17.99
CA ASP A 97 20.52 9.57 -16.68
C ASP A 97 19.78 10.42 -15.63
N ILE A 98 19.10 9.74 -14.70
CA ILE A 98 18.25 10.36 -13.68
C ILE A 98 19.10 10.98 -12.56
N GLU A 99 20.34 10.52 -12.40
CA GLU A 99 21.23 10.98 -11.33
C GLU A 99 21.97 12.28 -11.70
N THR A 100 21.85 12.72 -12.97
CA THR A 100 22.55 13.90 -13.47
C THR A 100 21.76 15.19 -13.19
N PRO A 101 22.43 16.32 -12.86
CA PRO A 101 21.76 17.60 -12.65
C PRO A 101 20.96 18.08 -13.87
N ILE A 102 19.87 18.83 -13.63
CA ILE A 102 18.92 19.29 -14.67
C ILE A 102 19.60 20.12 -15.78
N HIS A 103 20.70 20.81 -15.48
CA HIS A 103 21.44 21.64 -16.43
C HIS A 103 22.38 20.84 -17.33
N GLU A 104 22.63 19.57 -17.03
CA GLU A 104 23.49 18.70 -17.82
C GLU A 104 22.69 17.49 -18.35
N PRO A 105 21.86 17.66 -19.39
CA PRO A 105 21.13 16.53 -19.96
C PRO A 105 22.12 15.52 -20.52
N LYS A 106 22.18 14.36 -19.86
CA LYS A 106 23.07 13.26 -20.16
C LYS A 106 22.27 11.98 -20.34
N GLY A 107 22.73 11.12 -21.23
CA GLY A 107 22.07 9.86 -21.48
C GLY A 107 22.67 9.08 -22.63
N TYR A 108 21.88 8.15 -23.14
CA TYR A 108 22.23 7.34 -24.29
C TYR A 108 21.03 7.08 -25.20
N ILE A 109 21.30 6.71 -26.44
CA ILE A 109 20.32 6.23 -27.41
C ILE A 109 20.63 4.77 -27.70
N ALA A 110 19.65 3.90 -27.46
CA ALA A 110 19.76 2.46 -27.72
C ALA A 110 19.06 2.12 -29.05
N GLY A 111 19.77 2.32 -30.17
CA GLY A 111 19.28 2.08 -31.52
C GLY A 111 19.95 0.89 -32.20
N ASN A 112 20.51 1.14 -33.38
CA ASN A 112 21.35 0.19 -34.11
C ASN A 112 22.78 0.15 -33.52
N SER A 113 23.24 1.28 -32.97
CA SER A 113 24.43 1.42 -32.13
C SER A 113 24.03 2.05 -30.78
N LEU A 114 24.85 1.83 -29.76
CA LEU A 114 24.73 2.51 -28.48
C LEU A 114 25.58 3.80 -28.54
N GLU A 115 24.91 4.95 -28.51
CA GLU A 115 25.56 6.26 -28.54
C GLU A 115 25.19 7.05 -27.28
N THR A 116 26.19 7.67 -26.66
CA THR A 116 26.00 8.51 -25.48
C THR A 116 26.00 9.98 -25.87
N PHE A 117 25.27 10.79 -25.10
CA PHE A 117 25.27 12.24 -25.24
C PHE A 117 25.39 12.89 -23.88
N GLN A 118 26.02 14.05 -23.86
CA GLN A 118 26.10 14.92 -22.70
C GLN A 118 26.15 16.35 -23.22
N PHE A 119 25.22 17.18 -22.77
CA PHE A 119 25.25 18.61 -23.05
C PHE A 119 25.30 19.38 -21.75
N ASP A 120 25.82 20.59 -21.83
CA ASP A 120 25.74 21.59 -20.77
C ASP A 120 24.82 22.71 -21.26
N SER A 121 23.72 22.92 -20.54
CA SER A 121 22.71 23.94 -20.83
C SER A 121 23.20 25.36 -20.57
N ALA A 122 24.32 25.55 -19.87
CA ALA A 122 24.98 26.85 -19.72
C ALA A 122 25.79 27.24 -20.97
N VAL A 123 26.27 26.24 -21.72
CA VAL A 123 27.12 26.43 -22.90
C VAL A 123 26.32 26.34 -24.21
N HIS A 124 25.30 25.49 -24.24
CA HIS A 124 24.52 25.22 -25.45
C HIS A 124 23.12 25.81 -25.35
N SER A 125 22.65 26.40 -26.45
CA SER A 125 21.24 26.83 -26.54
C SER A 125 20.30 25.63 -26.59
N GLN A 126 19.06 25.82 -26.13
CA GLN A 126 18.04 24.77 -26.19
C GLN A 126 17.84 24.24 -27.62
N GLN A 127 17.86 25.13 -28.61
CA GLN A 127 17.72 24.76 -30.02
C GLN A 127 18.87 23.85 -30.47
N PHE A 128 20.11 24.18 -30.10
CA PHE A 128 21.27 23.35 -30.43
C PHE A 128 21.16 21.95 -29.83
N ILE A 129 20.71 21.84 -28.57
CA ILE A 129 20.54 20.55 -27.89
C ILE A 129 19.45 19.73 -28.60
N ILE A 130 18.32 20.35 -28.95
CA ILE A 130 17.22 19.68 -29.65
C ILE A 130 17.68 19.17 -31.02
N ASP A 131 18.34 20.02 -31.81
CA ASP A 131 18.81 19.66 -33.15
C ASP A 131 19.87 18.54 -33.11
N SER A 132 20.77 18.60 -32.12
CA SER A 132 21.78 17.56 -31.90
C SER A 132 21.15 16.23 -31.51
N LEU A 133 20.17 16.24 -30.61
CA LEU A 133 19.44 15.02 -30.22
C LEU A 133 18.67 14.42 -31.39
N TRP A 134 17.97 15.24 -32.19
CA TRP A 134 17.27 14.75 -33.38
C TRP A 134 18.23 14.19 -34.42
N SER A 135 19.39 14.81 -34.62
CA SER A 135 20.42 14.29 -35.53
C SER A 135 20.89 12.89 -35.13
N LEU A 136 21.11 12.66 -33.82
CA LEU A 136 21.48 11.34 -33.30
C LEU A 136 20.34 10.33 -33.48
N ILE A 137 19.09 10.71 -33.19
CA ILE A 137 17.92 9.85 -33.40
C ILE A 137 17.79 9.45 -34.88
N GLU A 138 17.92 10.40 -35.80
CA GLU A 138 17.85 10.13 -37.24
C GLU A 138 18.98 9.20 -37.72
N ALA A 139 20.19 9.36 -37.18
CA ALA A 139 21.30 8.45 -37.47
C ALA A 139 20.97 7.00 -37.07
N GLN A 140 20.27 6.81 -35.96
CA GLN A 140 19.81 5.50 -35.48
C GLN A 140 18.62 4.94 -36.25
N LEU A 141 17.80 5.79 -36.87
CA LEU A 141 16.62 5.37 -37.64
C LEU A 141 16.93 5.04 -39.11
N LYS A 142 18.10 5.42 -39.63
CA LYS A 142 18.50 5.05 -41.00
C LYS A 142 18.57 3.52 -41.12
N PRO A 143 17.82 2.90 -42.05
CA PRO A 143 17.91 1.47 -42.26
C PRO A 143 19.32 1.11 -42.73
N ARG A 144 19.90 0.04 -42.19
CA ARG A 144 21.05 -0.63 -42.80
C ARG A 144 20.64 -0.97 -44.24
N ARG A 145 21.11 -0.19 -45.21
CA ARG A 145 20.83 -0.37 -46.65
C ARG A 145 21.35 -1.71 -47.19
N ASP A 146 22.01 -2.51 -46.36
CA ASP A 146 22.57 -3.82 -46.71
C ASP A 146 21.62 -5.00 -46.48
N GLN A 147 20.48 -4.80 -45.79
CA GLN A 147 19.43 -5.82 -45.73
C GLN A 147 18.43 -5.58 -46.86
N LYS A 148 18.65 -6.27 -47.98
CA LYS A 148 17.63 -6.45 -49.01
C LYS A 148 16.44 -7.16 -48.36
N HIS A 149 15.40 -6.42 -47.99
CA HIS A 149 14.12 -7.02 -47.63
C HIS A 149 13.59 -7.75 -48.86
N THR A 150 13.67 -9.08 -48.84
CA THR A 150 13.02 -9.92 -49.85
C THR A 150 11.52 -9.88 -49.65
N LEU A 151 10.75 -9.97 -50.74
CA LEU A 151 9.27 -10.01 -50.75
C LEU A 151 8.66 -11.01 -49.73
N SER A 152 9.43 -12.02 -49.32
CA SER A 152 9.10 -12.96 -48.25
C SER A 152 8.80 -12.29 -46.91
N ASP A 153 9.54 -11.23 -46.55
CA ASP A 153 9.44 -10.57 -45.24
C ASP A 153 8.20 -9.68 -45.15
N TRP A 154 7.72 -9.21 -46.29
CA TRP A 154 6.47 -8.46 -46.39
C TRP A 154 5.25 -9.37 -46.26
N LEU A 155 5.32 -10.57 -46.86
CA LEU A 155 4.24 -11.54 -46.81
C LEU A 155 4.07 -12.15 -45.40
N THR A 156 5.16 -12.41 -44.68
CA THR A 156 5.08 -12.92 -43.29
C THR A 156 4.48 -11.89 -42.33
N ASN A 157 4.85 -10.61 -42.45
CA ASN A 157 4.26 -9.54 -41.65
C ASN A 157 2.77 -9.28 -41.99
N SER A 158 2.39 -9.40 -43.26
CA SER A 158 0.99 -9.26 -43.70
C SER A 158 0.10 -10.39 -43.17
N LEU A 159 0.56 -11.64 -43.24
CA LEU A 159 -0.15 -12.81 -42.71
C LEU A 159 -0.31 -12.75 -41.19
N HIS A 160 0.69 -12.23 -40.47
CA HIS A 160 0.61 -12.10 -39.02
C HIS A 160 -0.44 -11.06 -38.57
N CYS A 161 -0.54 -9.94 -39.30
CA CYS A 161 -1.59 -8.94 -39.07
C CYS A 161 -3.01 -9.47 -39.32
N GLU A 162 -3.21 -10.28 -40.36
CA GLU A 162 -4.50 -10.91 -40.65
C GLU A 162 -4.91 -11.93 -39.57
N GLN A 163 -3.97 -12.72 -39.06
CA GLN A 163 -4.24 -13.67 -37.98
C GLN A 163 -4.61 -12.99 -36.65
N ILE A 164 -3.99 -11.84 -36.34
CA ILE A 164 -4.31 -11.05 -35.15
C ILE A 164 -5.71 -10.42 -35.26
N LYS A 165 -6.11 -9.95 -36.45
CA LYS A 165 -7.48 -9.44 -36.68
C LYS A 165 -8.53 -10.52 -36.49
N ARG A 166 -8.29 -11.74 -36.98
CA ARG A 166 -9.24 -12.86 -36.84
C ARG A 166 -9.43 -13.32 -35.41
N ARG A 167 -8.39 -13.25 -34.56
CA ARG A 167 -8.50 -13.60 -33.12
C ARG A 167 -9.23 -12.58 -32.26
N LYS A 168 -9.42 -11.34 -32.75
CA LYS A 168 -10.16 -10.28 -32.03
C LYS A 168 -11.64 -10.21 -32.38
N LEU A 169 -12.08 -10.95 -33.40
CA LEU A 169 -13.46 -10.97 -33.90
C LEU A 169 -14.20 -12.28 -33.61
N ALA A 170 -13.55 -13.23 -32.92
CA ALA A 170 -14.14 -14.44 -32.37
C ALA A 170 -14.26 -14.30 -30.85
#